data_AF-A0A7W9E7N8-F1
#
_entry.id   AF-A0A7W9E7N8-F1
#
_cell.length_a   1.000
_cell.length_b   1.000
_cell.length_c   1.000
_cell.angle_alpha   90.00
_cell.angle_beta   90.00
_cell.angle_gamma   90.00
#
_symmetry.space_group_name_H-M   'P 1'
#
loop_
_entity.id
_entity.type
_entity.pdbx_description
1 polymer ?
#
loop_
_entity_poly.entity_id
_entity_poly.type
_entity_poly.pdbx_seq_one_letter_code
_entity_poly.pdbx_strand_id
1 'polypeptide(L)'
;MITRRQLGLGAATAAIMGAAQAAHAQNAPQDPMGRPQGVPPTRDPTAVAFYNSFNDQLARLPQTEQPDVRVFYEMNGWTPVWTAPRLDNLRTAASKAERHGLAQYDFFDFEGLAADRSMAEMRTTAAALRYARVLSEGRIRPETVEDLWEMRKNRIDLPLGLYQALASNGVVEWYEGLAPTDIGYSNLSAGYVRYRRMIRENGGWPTFRLGANIEPGDVDRRVPQLIQRLIAEGDLNEAEGMRLLAMADNFYGPELQQAVRSFQGRHGLAVDARIGSGTQQSLSASAEDRARQIALNLERRRWLARDVDPERIEVNTAAAIMVYWKDGRPVHSNRVVVGTAANQTPSLEKPFASVVANPPWYVPAGIARNEILPRGPGYLAANDMYISNGTVIQRAGPQSALGYVKFELRDSYAIFLHDTPSKGAFNLAYRHRSHGCVRVEGAVEFARLLLSPDPAKLEEFDTAQANRRTTRVTTGREIGVRLLYWTAFVDGQGRVAFREDVYNRDEKLADALGIAVSLPRPVQDGRVDANDVGP
;
A
#
# COMPACT_ATOMS: atom_id res chain seq x y z
N MET A 1 33.69 38.44 -15.37
CA MET A 1 33.82 37.88 -14.01
C MET A 1 32.90 36.66 -13.90
N ILE A 2 33.48 35.51 -13.49
CA ILE A 2 32.83 34.37 -12.79
C ILE A 2 31.84 33.54 -13.65
N THR A 3 32.31 32.59 -14.48
CA THR A 3 32.68 31.16 -14.24
C THR A 3 31.53 30.15 -14.37
N ARG A 4 31.49 29.50 -15.54
CA ARG A 4 30.98 28.13 -15.77
C ARG A 4 32.03 27.13 -15.25
N ARG A 5 31.62 26.12 -14.48
CA ARG A 5 32.40 24.89 -14.28
C ARG A 5 31.62 23.71 -14.84
N GLN A 6 32.13 23.18 -15.96
CA GLN A 6 31.89 21.83 -16.44
C GLN A 6 32.56 20.84 -15.48
N LEU A 7 31.89 19.73 -15.18
CA LEU A 7 32.54 18.50 -14.70
C LEU A 7 32.06 17.37 -15.60
N GLY A 8 33.03 16.76 -16.27
CA GLY A 8 32.85 15.66 -17.21
C GLY A 8 32.58 14.35 -16.50
N LEU A 9 31.75 13.53 -17.15
CA LEU A 9 31.53 12.13 -16.84
C LEU A 9 32.71 11.31 -17.40
N GLY A 10 33.51 10.74 -16.49
CA GLY A 10 34.46 9.68 -16.81
C GLY A 10 33.79 8.33 -16.56
N ALA A 11 33.50 7.59 -17.63
CA ALA A 11 33.15 6.19 -17.58
C ALA A 11 34.42 5.37 -17.25
N ALA A 12 34.32 4.48 -16.26
CA ALA A 12 35.33 3.46 -16.00
C ALA A 12 34.68 2.08 -16.08
N THR A 13 34.78 1.49 -17.27
CA THR A 13 34.66 0.06 -17.53
C THR A 13 35.79 -0.68 -16.84
N ALA A 14 35.48 -1.59 -15.92
CA ALA A 14 36.41 -2.61 -15.44
C ALA A 14 35.96 -3.98 -15.96
N ALA A 15 36.55 -4.39 -17.08
CA ALA A 15 36.59 -5.77 -17.50
C ALA A 15 37.73 -6.46 -16.73
N ILE A 16 37.43 -7.55 -16.03
CA ILE A 16 38.44 -8.50 -15.58
C ILE A 16 38.12 -9.85 -16.25
N MET A 17 38.94 -10.17 -17.24
CA MET A 17 39.09 -11.53 -17.75
C MET A 17 39.82 -12.36 -16.70
N GLY A 18 39.17 -13.43 -16.23
CA GLY A 18 39.80 -14.53 -15.51
C GLY A 18 39.55 -15.82 -16.28
N ALA A 19 40.59 -16.37 -16.88
CA ALA A 19 40.55 -17.55 -17.72
C ALA A 19 40.09 -18.80 -16.96
N ALA A 20 39.37 -19.64 -17.69
CA ALA A 20 38.86 -20.93 -17.26
C ALA A 20 39.99 -21.93 -16.89
N GLN A 21 39.77 -22.68 -15.81
CA GLN A 21 40.14 -24.09 -15.75
C GLN A 21 38.89 -24.88 -15.39
N ALA A 22 38.29 -25.44 -16.44
CA ALA A 22 37.21 -26.42 -16.33
C ALA A 22 37.80 -27.75 -15.84
N ALA A 23 37.46 -28.13 -14.62
CA ALA A 23 37.45 -29.53 -14.22
C ALA A 23 35.98 -30.00 -14.25
N HIS A 24 35.74 -31.08 -15.00
CA HIS A 24 34.43 -31.68 -15.22
C HIS A 24 33.66 -31.92 -13.90
N ALA A 25 32.54 -31.23 -13.72
CA ALA A 25 31.45 -31.69 -12.87
C ALA A 25 30.21 -31.85 -13.76
N GLN A 26 29.73 -33.08 -13.80
CA GLN A 26 28.70 -33.60 -14.69
C GLN A 26 27.34 -32.93 -14.43
N ASN A 27 26.56 -32.80 -15.51
CA ASN A 27 25.16 -32.39 -15.52
C ASN A 27 24.33 -33.25 -14.54
N ALA A 28 24.00 -32.69 -13.38
CA ALA A 28 22.88 -33.16 -12.55
C ALA A 28 21.68 -32.23 -12.82
N PRO A 29 20.47 -32.75 -13.00
CA PRO A 29 19.29 -31.92 -13.23
C PRO A 29 19.05 -31.02 -12.01
N GLN A 30 19.08 -29.71 -12.22
CA GLN A 30 18.68 -28.71 -11.24
C GLN A 30 17.15 -28.76 -11.06
N ASP A 31 16.67 -28.62 -9.82
CA ASP A 31 15.26 -28.35 -9.52
C ASP A 31 14.81 -27.10 -10.30
N PRO A 32 13.57 -27.01 -10.83
CA PRO A 32 13.04 -25.79 -11.47
C PRO A 32 13.20 -24.49 -10.65
N MET A 33 13.45 -24.56 -9.33
CA MET A 33 13.79 -23.41 -8.48
C MET A 33 15.30 -23.21 -8.24
N GLY A 34 16.18 -23.90 -8.97
CA GLY A 34 17.63 -23.76 -8.87
C GLY A 34 18.22 -24.26 -7.54
N ARG A 35 17.48 -25.06 -6.78
CA ARG A 35 17.94 -25.61 -5.49
C ARG A 35 19.10 -26.58 -5.70
N PRO A 36 20.11 -26.61 -4.80
CA PRO A 36 21.04 -27.72 -4.73
C PRO A 36 20.27 -29.03 -4.59
N GLN A 37 20.69 -30.10 -5.27
CA GLN A 37 20.06 -31.41 -5.05
C GLN A 37 20.19 -31.80 -3.58
N GLY A 38 19.11 -32.32 -2.99
CA GLY A 38 19.11 -32.79 -1.60
C GLY A 38 20.27 -33.74 -1.37
N VAL A 39 21.18 -33.36 -0.48
CA VAL A 39 22.41 -34.12 -0.29
C VAL A 39 22.11 -35.21 0.75
N PRO A 40 22.39 -36.50 0.45
CA PRO A 40 22.35 -37.53 1.48
C PRO A 40 23.28 -37.12 2.65
N PRO A 41 23.02 -37.56 3.89
CA PRO A 41 23.91 -37.26 5.01
C PRO A 41 25.35 -37.57 4.62
N THR A 42 26.25 -36.60 4.82
CA THR A 42 27.67 -36.84 4.57
C THR A 42 28.17 -37.93 5.53
N ARG A 43 29.32 -38.55 5.25
CA ARG A 43 29.95 -39.50 6.20
C ARG A 43 30.48 -38.82 7.47
N ASP A 44 30.26 -37.52 7.62
CA ASP A 44 30.61 -36.77 8.82
C ASP A 44 29.79 -37.28 10.02
N PRO A 45 30.43 -37.69 11.12
CA PRO A 45 29.72 -38.20 12.29
C PRO A 45 28.70 -37.22 12.88
N THR A 46 28.95 -35.91 12.78
CA THR A 46 28.02 -34.90 13.30
C THR A 46 26.77 -34.78 12.44
N ALA A 47 26.91 -34.82 11.11
CA ALA A 47 25.78 -34.87 10.18
C ALA A 47 24.90 -36.11 10.37
N VAL A 48 25.52 -37.29 10.55
CA VAL A 48 24.80 -38.55 10.79
C VAL A 48 24.05 -38.50 12.12
N ALA A 49 24.70 -38.04 13.20
CA ALA A 49 24.06 -37.93 14.51
C ALA A 49 22.85 -37.00 14.48
N PHE A 50 22.98 -35.84 13.82
CA PHE A 50 21.90 -34.90 13.66
C PHE A 50 20.76 -35.45 12.79
N TYR A 51 21.07 -36.06 11.64
CA TYR A 51 20.08 -36.69 10.76
C TYR A 51 19.24 -37.74 11.51
N ASN A 52 19.88 -38.56 12.35
CA ASN A 52 19.21 -39.60 13.12
C ASN A 52 18.20 -39.04 14.14
N SER A 53 18.50 -37.88 14.77
CA SER A 53 17.55 -37.23 15.69
C SER A 53 16.63 -36.21 15.00
N PHE A 54 16.88 -35.88 13.73
CA PHE A 54 16.22 -34.78 13.04
C PHE A 54 14.71 -34.94 12.97
N ASN A 55 14.21 -36.11 12.55
CA ASN A 55 12.76 -36.31 12.41
C ASN A 55 12.03 -36.22 13.75
N ASP A 56 12.63 -36.71 14.83
CA ASP A 56 12.06 -36.61 16.18
C ASP A 56 12.03 -35.16 16.68
N GLN A 57 13.07 -34.37 16.39
CA GLN A 57 13.11 -32.96 16.73
C GLN A 57 12.14 -32.15 15.86
N LEU A 58 12.08 -32.43 14.55
CA LEU A 58 11.17 -31.79 13.61
C LEU A 58 9.71 -32.01 14.00
N ALA A 59 9.35 -33.23 14.43
CA ALA A 59 8.00 -33.57 14.88
C ALA A 59 7.53 -32.77 16.11
N ARG A 60 8.47 -32.18 16.88
CA ARG A 60 8.16 -31.31 18.03
C ARG A 60 7.94 -29.85 17.63
N LEU A 61 8.20 -29.47 16.38
CA LEU A 61 7.85 -28.15 15.85
C LEU A 61 6.39 -28.13 15.38
N PRO A 62 5.74 -26.95 15.36
CA PRO A 62 4.45 -26.78 14.72
C PRO A 62 4.45 -27.31 13.28
N GLN A 63 3.41 -28.06 12.89
CA GLN A 63 3.33 -28.70 11.56
C GLN A 63 3.51 -27.72 10.39
N THR A 64 3.10 -26.46 10.56
CA THR A 64 3.23 -25.40 9.55
C THR A 64 4.68 -24.96 9.32
N GLU A 65 5.60 -25.19 10.26
CA GLU A 65 7.01 -24.79 10.17
C GLU A 65 7.91 -25.95 9.67
N GLN A 66 7.47 -27.20 9.82
CA GLN A 66 8.26 -28.38 9.49
C GLN A 66 8.74 -28.46 8.02
N PRO A 67 7.92 -28.12 6.99
CA PRO A 67 8.35 -28.26 5.61
C PRO A 67 9.57 -27.40 5.26
N ASP A 68 9.57 -26.12 5.65
CA ASP A 68 10.66 -25.21 5.33
C ASP A 68 11.95 -25.58 6.08
N VAL A 69 11.84 -25.97 7.35
CA VAL A 69 12.97 -26.43 8.16
C VAL A 69 13.61 -27.66 7.53
N ARG A 70 12.79 -28.62 7.07
CA ARG A 70 13.28 -29.82 6.37
C ARG A 70 14.01 -29.44 5.09
N VAL A 71 13.39 -28.66 4.21
CA VAL A 71 14.01 -28.24 2.94
C VAL A 71 15.35 -27.54 3.18
N PHE A 72 15.43 -26.71 4.22
CA PHE A 72 16.68 -26.04 4.62
C PHE A 72 17.79 -27.02 4.98
N TYR A 73 17.53 -28.00 5.87
CA TYR A 73 18.57 -28.97 6.28
C TYR A 73 18.89 -30.01 5.21
N GLU A 74 17.96 -30.33 4.31
CA GLU A 74 18.22 -31.12 3.10
C GLU A 74 19.28 -30.44 2.22
N MET A 75 19.20 -29.12 2.05
CA MET A 75 20.20 -28.33 1.31
C MET A 75 21.51 -28.17 2.09
N ASN A 76 21.43 -28.05 3.42
CA ASN A 76 22.60 -27.86 4.28
C ASN A 76 23.31 -29.19 4.66
N GLY A 77 22.99 -30.29 3.97
CA GLY A 77 23.64 -31.59 4.17
C GLY A 77 23.45 -32.17 5.58
N TRP A 78 22.34 -31.84 6.23
CA TRP A 78 21.97 -32.32 7.57
C TRP A 78 22.97 -31.96 8.67
N THR A 79 23.57 -30.78 8.60
CA THR A 79 24.47 -30.27 9.64
C THR A 79 23.84 -29.11 10.41
N PRO A 80 24.07 -29.01 11.74
CA PRO A 80 23.71 -27.82 12.51
C PRO A 80 24.40 -26.55 11.99
N VAL A 81 23.71 -25.41 12.03
CA VAL A 81 24.19 -24.15 11.47
C VAL A 81 24.41 -23.04 12.48
N TRP A 82 23.80 -23.08 13.66
CA TRP A 82 23.82 -21.94 14.58
C TRP A 82 25.07 -21.91 15.45
N THR A 83 26.10 -21.21 14.95
CA THR A 83 27.29 -20.82 15.72
C THR A 83 27.08 -19.50 16.46
N ALA A 84 27.90 -19.18 17.46
CA ALA A 84 27.81 -17.90 18.18
C ALA A 84 27.82 -16.67 17.24
N PRO A 85 28.74 -16.55 16.25
CA PRO A 85 28.69 -15.44 15.29
C PRO A 85 27.39 -15.37 14.46
N ARG A 86 26.84 -16.52 14.06
CA ARG A 86 25.57 -16.56 13.30
C ARG A 86 24.38 -16.17 14.17
N LEU A 87 24.39 -16.54 15.44
CA LEU A 87 23.40 -16.09 16.43
C LEU A 87 23.49 -14.58 16.68
N ASP A 88 24.70 -14.00 16.71
CA ASP A 88 24.87 -12.54 16.84
C ASP A 88 24.36 -11.78 15.62
N ASN A 89 24.60 -12.31 14.41
CA ASN A 89 24.02 -11.76 13.18
C ASN A 89 22.49 -11.85 13.18
N LEU A 90 21.93 -12.98 13.65
CA LEU A 90 20.48 -13.14 13.79
C LEU A 90 19.90 -12.16 14.83
N ARG A 91 20.56 -11.97 15.99
CA ARG A 91 20.18 -10.95 16.99
C ARG A 91 20.22 -9.54 16.39
N THR A 92 21.23 -9.25 15.58
CA THR A 92 21.37 -7.96 14.88
C THR A 92 20.25 -7.72 13.86
N ALA A 93 19.83 -8.76 13.12
CA ALA A 93 18.67 -8.66 12.23
C ALA A 93 17.36 -8.52 13.01
N ALA A 94 17.22 -9.26 14.11
CA ALA A 94 16.04 -9.26 14.97
C ALA A 94 15.83 -7.91 15.69
N SER A 95 16.90 -7.23 16.10
CA SER A 95 16.82 -5.91 16.75
C SER A 95 16.22 -4.83 15.85
N LYS A 96 16.20 -5.05 14.53
CA LYS A 96 15.60 -4.14 13.54
C LYS A 96 14.10 -4.39 13.31
N ALA A 97 13.48 -5.35 13.99
CA ALA A 97 12.06 -5.65 13.84
C ALA A 97 11.15 -4.43 14.06
N GLU A 98 11.51 -3.54 15.00
CA GLU A 98 10.69 -2.36 15.33
C GLU A 98 10.42 -1.49 14.10
N ARG A 99 11.41 -1.25 13.22
CA ARG A 99 11.21 -0.39 12.04
C ARG A 99 10.20 -0.97 11.04
N HIS A 100 9.92 -2.26 11.13
CA HIS A 100 8.93 -2.95 10.31
C HIS A 100 7.53 -2.99 10.97
N GLY A 101 7.34 -2.31 12.11
CA GLY A 101 6.10 -2.38 12.86
C GLY A 101 5.92 -3.73 13.57
N LEU A 102 7.01 -4.45 13.82
CA LEU A 102 7.03 -5.79 14.41
C LEU A 102 7.70 -5.76 15.78
N ALA A 103 7.26 -6.62 16.69
CA ALA A 103 7.93 -6.84 17.95
C ALA A 103 8.94 -7.98 17.83
N GLN A 104 10.18 -7.77 18.27
CA GLN A 104 11.22 -8.79 18.23
C GLN A 104 10.82 -10.06 19.00
N TYR A 105 10.21 -9.89 20.17
CA TYR A 105 9.82 -10.97 21.07
C TYR A 105 8.72 -11.88 20.51
N ASP A 106 7.98 -11.43 19.49
CA ASP A 106 6.99 -12.28 18.79
C ASP A 106 7.66 -13.43 18.03
N PHE A 107 8.95 -13.28 17.70
CA PHE A 107 9.67 -14.22 16.86
C PHE A 107 10.79 -14.93 17.62
N PHE A 108 11.54 -14.20 18.44
CA PHE A 108 12.76 -14.69 19.07
C PHE A 108 12.70 -14.56 20.60
N ASP A 109 12.65 -15.70 21.26
CA ASP A 109 13.01 -15.86 22.67
C ASP A 109 14.41 -16.48 22.75
N PHE A 110 15.45 -15.65 22.63
CA PHE A 110 16.83 -16.16 22.57
C PHE A 110 17.28 -16.88 23.85
N GLU A 111 16.67 -16.57 25.01
CA GLU A 111 16.96 -17.25 26.27
C GLU A 111 16.32 -18.64 26.29
N GLY A 112 15.03 -18.73 25.98
CA GLY A 112 14.31 -20.01 25.89
C GLY A 112 14.84 -20.92 24.76
N LEU A 113 15.27 -20.33 23.64
CA LEU A 113 15.95 -21.05 22.55
C LEU A 113 17.26 -21.69 23.03
N ALA A 114 18.04 -20.98 23.86
CA ALA A 114 19.31 -21.48 24.37
C ALA A 114 19.15 -22.49 25.54
N ALA A 115 18.03 -22.41 26.27
CA ALA A 115 17.77 -23.24 27.45
C ALA A 115 17.53 -24.73 27.08
N ASP A 116 16.79 -25.00 26.00
CA ASP A 116 16.58 -26.36 25.50
C ASP A 116 17.60 -26.71 24.41
N ARG A 117 18.80 -27.11 24.84
CA ARG A 117 19.90 -27.46 23.93
C ARG A 117 19.54 -28.56 22.92
N SER A 118 18.59 -29.43 23.25
CA SER A 118 18.16 -30.51 22.35
C SER A 118 17.31 -30.02 21.17
N MET A 119 16.67 -28.86 21.34
CA MET A 119 15.78 -28.24 20.34
C MET A 119 16.27 -26.89 19.84
N ALA A 120 17.35 -26.35 20.40
CA ALA A 120 17.89 -25.02 20.09
C ALA A 120 18.10 -24.82 18.59
N GLU A 121 18.70 -25.81 17.92
CA GLU A 121 18.97 -25.79 16.48
C GLU A 121 17.66 -25.68 15.66
N MET A 122 16.71 -26.60 15.89
CA MET A 122 15.42 -26.64 15.20
C MET A 122 14.58 -25.38 15.45
N ARG A 123 14.46 -24.96 16.71
CA ARG A 123 13.62 -23.81 17.08
C ARG A 123 14.21 -22.50 16.60
N THR A 124 15.54 -22.37 16.57
CA THR A 124 16.19 -21.17 16.02
C THR A 124 15.99 -21.08 14.51
N THR A 125 16.14 -22.20 13.79
CA THR A 125 15.86 -22.24 12.33
C THR A 125 14.39 -21.94 12.02
N ALA A 126 13.46 -22.52 12.77
CA ALA A 126 12.04 -22.24 12.62
C ALA A 126 11.71 -20.76 12.91
N ALA A 127 12.26 -20.19 13.99
CA ALA A 127 12.07 -18.77 14.32
C ALA A 127 12.66 -17.84 13.24
N ALA A 128 13.85 -18.16 12.71
CA ALA A 128 14.49 -17.43 11.63
C ALA A 128 13.62 -17.43 10.36
N LEU A 129 13.17 -18.61 9.92
CA LEU A 129 12.30 -18.75 8.74
C LEU A 129 10.94 -18.08 8.95
N ARG A 130 10.36 -18.15 10.15
CA ARG A 130 9.10 -17.46 10.49
C ARG A 130 9.26 -15.94 10.41
N TYR A 131 10.33 -15.38 10.98
CA TYR A 131 10.59 -13.94 10.89
C TYR A 131 10.84 -13.50 9.44
N ALA A 132 11.62 -14.29 8.69
CA ALA A 132 11.87 -14.05 7.27
C ALA A 132 10.56 -14.02 6.47
N ARG A 133 9.66 -14.98 6.73
CA ARG A 133 8.33 -15.05 6.12
C ARG A 133 7.50 -13.82 6.43
N VAL A 134 7.47 -13.36 7.68
CA VAL A 134 6.70 -12.17 8.04
C VAL A 134 7.26 -10.93 7.34
N LEU A 135 8.58 -10.78 7.23
CA LEU A 135 9.18 -9.64 6.52
C LEU A 135 8.88 -9.68 5.01
N SER A 136 8.90 -10.87 4.39
CA SER A 136 8.67 -11.02 2.96
C SER A 136 7.20 -10.99 2.57
N GLU A 137 6.34 -11.66 3.31
CA GLU A 137 4.96 -11.99 2.90
C GLU A 137 3.89 -11.37 3.81
N GLY A 138 4.27 -10.84 4.98
CA GLY A 138 3.34 -10.40 6.02
C GLY A 138 3.01 -11.49 7.03
N ARG A 139 2.42 -11.09 8.16
CA ARG A 139 1.91 -11.98 9.23
C ARG A 139 0.52 -12.51 8.91
N ILE A 140 -0.30 -11.73 8.21
CA ILE A 140 -1.69 -12.07 7.89
C ILE A 140 -1.81 -12.31 6.38
N ARG A 141 -2.55 -13.35 6.00
CA ARG A 141 -2.90 -13.57 4.60
C ARG A 141 -4.02 -12.59 4.20
N PRO A 142 -3.88 -11.79 3.14
CA PRO A 142 -4.84 -10.75 2.81
C PRO A 142 -6.28 -11.28 2.63
N GLU A 143 -6.46 -12.48 2.07
CA GLU A 143 -7.79 -13.07 1.84
C GLU A 143 -8.53 -13.44 3.13
N THR A 144 -7.86 -13.42 4.28
CA THR A 144 -8.50 -13.66 5.58
C THR A 144 -9.14 -12.41 6.15
N VAL A 145 -8.81 -11.23 5.60
CA VAL A 145 -9.26 -9.92 6.11
C VAL A 145 -9.87 -9.02 5.02
N GLU A 146 -9.69 -9.36 3.74
CA GLU A 146 -10.31 -8.67 2.60
C GLU A 146 -11.12 -9.65 1.74
N ASP A 147 -12.43 -9.38 1.59
CA ASP A 147 -13.39 -10.28 0.92
C ASP A 147 -13.12 -10.44 -0.59
N LEU A 148 -12.56 -9.41 -1.24
CA LEU A 148 -12.21 -9.38 -2.66
C LEU A 148 -10.77 -8.91 -2.84
N TRP A 149 -9.85 -9.88 -2.89
CA TRP A 149 -8.42 -9.67 -3.07
C TRP A 149 -7.90 -10.38 -4.32
N GLU A 150 -7.53 -9.60 -5.35
CA GLU A 150 -7.00 -10.08 -6.63
C GLU A 150 -5.64 -9.45 -6.96
N MET A 151 -4.80 -9.24 -5.95
CA MET A 151 -3.44 -8.71 -6.13
C MET A 151 -2.41 -9.84 -6.24
N ARG A 152 -1.34 -9.63 -7.01
CA ARG A 152 -0.17 -10.52 -6.97
C ARG A 152 0.53 -10.43 -5.62
N LYS A 153 0.79 -11.59 -5.01
CA LYS A 153 1.47 -11.70 -3.72
C LYS A 153 2.98 -11.78 -3.87
N ASN A 154 3.70 -11.30 -2.87
CA ASN A 154 5.11 -11.64 -2.74
C ASN A 154 5.27 -13.13 -2.40
N ARG A 155 6.28 -13.79 -2.97
CA ARG A 155 6.66 -15.17 -2.63
C ARG A 155 8.18 -15.29 -2.77
N ILE A 156 8.83 -15.81 -1.74
CA ILE A 156 10.29 -15.99 -1.71
C ILE A 156 10.61 -17.41 -1.25
N ASP A 157 11.64 -18.03 -1.83
CA ASP A 157 12.19 -19.29 -1.33
C ASP A 157 13.03 -19.02 -0.08
N LEU A 158 12.39 -19.02 1.09
CA LEU A 158 13.02 -18.70 2.37
C LEU A 158 14.08 -19.73 2.80
N PRO A 159 13.86 -21.05 2.66
CA PRO A 159 14.92 -22.04 2.88
C PRO A 159 16.18 -21.76 2.05
N LEU A 160 16.02 -21.51 0.75
CA LEU A 160 17.15 -21.25 -0.14
C LEU A 160 17.86 -19.95 0.23
N GLY A 161 17.09 -18.89 0.51
CA GLY A 161 17.62 -17.60 0.94
C GLY A 161 18.44 -17.68 2.23
N LEU A 162 17.92 -18.38 3.25
CA LEU A 162 18.63 -18.57 4.52
C LEU A 162 19.92 -19.37 4.32
N TYR A 163 19.87 -20.44 3.53
CA TYR A 163 21.05 -21.25 3.18
C TYR A 163 22.15 -20.40 2.51
N GLN A 164 21.79 -19.61 1.49
CA GLN A 164 22.72 -18.74 0.79
C GLN A 164 23.29 -17.63 1.69
N ALA A 165 22.46 -17.04 2.56
CA ALA A 165 22.88 -16.01 3.50
C ALA A 165 23.86 -16.54 4.56
N LEU A 166 23.66 -17.76 5.05
CA LEU A 166 24.56 -18.40 6.01
C LEU A 166 25.90 -18.82 5.36
N ALA A 167 25.88 -19.18 4.08
CA ALA A 167 27.08 -19.54 3.32
C ALA A 167 27.95 -18.32 2.99
N SER A 168 27.34 -17.16 2.73
CA SER A 168 28.02 -15.90 2.41
C SER A 168 28.33 -15.01 3.62
N ASN A 169 27.93 -15.42 4.83
CA ASN A 169 27.90 -14.59 6.04
C ASN A 169 27.04 -13.31 5.92
N GLY A 170 26.09 -13.28 4.98
CA GLY A 170 25.20 -12.14 4.69
C GLY A 170 23.81 -12.20 5.33
N VAL A 171 23.69 -12.76 6.54
CA VAL A 171 22.38 -12.95 7.21
C VAL A 171 21.65 -11.63 7.44
N VAL A 172 22.37 -10.59 7.87
CA VAL A 172 21.76 -9.28 8.15
C VAL A 172 21.24 -8.68 6.85
N GLU A 173 22.07 -8.65 5.80
CA GLU A 173 21.76 -8.11 4.48
C GLU A 173 20.59 -8.85 3.83
N TRP A 174 20.52 -10.17 4.00
CA TRP A 174 19.39 -10.96 3.51
C TRP A 174 18.08 -10.51 4.16
N TYR A 175 18.02 -10.37 5.49
CA TYR A 175 16.83 -9.87 6.18
C TYR A 175 16.45 -8.44 5.78
N GLU A 176 17.42 -7.56 5.57
CA GLU A 176 17.19 -6.20 5.05
C GLU A 176 16.46 -6.21 3.69
N GLY A 177 16.77 -7.20 2.84
CA GLY A 177 16.20 -7.34 1.51
C GLY A 177 14.84 -8.04 1.44
N LEU A 178 14.36 -8.66 2.52
CA LEU A 178 13.07 -9.37 2.52
C LEU A 178 11.87 -8.42 2.58
N ALA A 179 11.97 -7.35 3.38
CA ALA A 179 10.96 -6.32 3.45
C ALA A 179 10.92 -5.47 2.16
N PRO A 180 9.79 -4.82 1.80
CA PRO A 180 9.79 -3.89 0.68
C PRO A 180 10.83 -2.78 0.89
N THR A 181 11.62 -2.50 -0.14
CA THR A 181 12.73 -1.53 -0.08
C THR A 181 12.42 -0.22 -0.81
N ASP A 182 11.21 -0.10 -1.36
CA ASP A 182 10.77 1.11 -2.06
C ASP A 182 10.66 2.32 -1.11
N ILE A 183 10.72 3.53 -1.68
CA ILE A 183 10.71 4.78 -0.91
C ILE A 183 9.48 4.91 -0.01
N GLY A 184 8.32 4.40 -0.45
CA GLY A 184 7.08 4.44 0.32
C GLY A 184 7.18 3.58 1.58
N TYR A 185 7.74 2.38 1.51
CA TYR A 185 7.93 1.54 2.69
C TYR A 185 9.02 2.10 3.62
N SER A 186 10.16 2.50 3.07
CA SER A 186 11.29 3.02 3.86
C SER A 186 10.92 4.28 4.64
N ASN A 187 10.23 5.23 4.02
CA ASN A 187 9.76 6.45 4.68
C ASN A 187 8.64 6.18 5.69
N LEU A 188 7.76 5.22 5.41
CA LEU A 188 6.72 4.81 6.36
C LEU A 188 7.32 4.11 7.59
N SER A 189 8.34 3.28 7.40
CA SER A 189 9.16 2.67 8.45
C SER A 189 9.86 3.72 9.31
N ALA A 190 10.52 4.70 8.68
CA ALA A 190 11.11 5.84 9.40
C ALA A 190 10.05 6.65 10.18
N GLY A 191 8.87 6.82 9.57
CA GLY A 191 7.68 7.38 10.21
C GLY A 191 7.28 6.61 11.46
N TYR A 192 7.16 5.29 11.38
CA TYR A 192 6.84 4.43 12.52
C TYR A 192 7.83 4.62 13.67
N VAL A 193 9.13 4.54 13.38
CA VAL A 193 10.19 4.71 14.38
C VAL A 193 10.12 6.09 15.03
N ARG A 194 9.85 7.14 14.25
CA ARG A 194 9.66 8.50 14.80
C ARG A 194 8.50 8.56 15.79
N TYR A 195 7.36 7.96 15.47
CA TYR A 195 6.20 7.93 16.36
C TYR A 195 6.50 7.12 17.63
N ARG A 196 7.12 5.94 17.49
CA ARG A 196 7.52 5.11 18.64
C ARG A 196 8.48 5.85 19.57
N ARG A 197 9.45 6.57 19.01
CA ARG A 197 10.37 7.41 19.79
C ARG A 197 9.63 8.51 20.55
N MET A 198 8.78 9.28 19.87
CA MET A 198 7.96 10.33 20.49
C MET A 198 7.06 9.81 21.61
N ILE A 199 6.47 8.62 21.44
CA ILE A 199 5.68 7.93 22.48
C ILE A 199 6.56 7.62 23.69
N ARG A 200 7.74 7.04 23.49
CA ARG A 200 8.65 6.68 24.59
C ARG A 200 9.19 7.90 25.35
N GLU A 201 9.54 8.96 24.64
CA GLU A 201 10.20 10.14 25.22
C GLU A 201 9.20 11.08 25.89
N ASN A 202 8.02 11.29 25.29
CA ASN A 202 7.08 12.34 25.70
C ASN A 202 5.68 11.82 26.04
N GLY A 203 5.42 10.52 25.93
CA GLY A 203 4.06 9.95 26.06
C GLY A 203 3.14 10.28 24.89
N GLY A 204 3.70 10.69 23.74
CA GLY A 204 2.94 11.13 22.56
C GLY A 204 2.62 12.62 22.59
N TRP A 205 1.42 12.99 22.17
CA TRP A 205 0.88 14.35 22.24
C TRP A 205 -0.41 14.36 23.09
N PRO A 206 -0.77 15.51 23.70
CA PRO A 206 -1.99 15.59 24.51
C PRO A 206 -3.26 15.36 23.71
N THR A 207 -4.24 14.73 24.36
CA THR A 207 -5.54 14.44 23.76
C THR A 207 -6.27 15.72 23.33
N PHE A 208 -6.67 15.80 22.07
CA PHE A 208 -7.55 16.84 21.58
C PHE A 208 -9.02 16.47 21.87
N ARG A 209 -9.69 17.26 22.73
CA ARG A 209 -11.09 17.01 23.10
C ARG A 209 -12.05 17.58 22.06
N LEU A 210 -13.00 16.74 21.64
CA LEU A 210 -14.10 17.15 20.75
C LEU A 210 -14.99 18.20 21.44
N GLY A 211 -15.55 19.11 20.66
CA GLY A 211 -16.43 20.16 21.14
C GLY A 211 -17.01 20.99 19.99
N ALA A 212 -17.41 22.23 20.30
CA ALA A 212 -17.83 23.19 19.27
C ALA A 212 -16.74 23.38 18.20
N ASN A 213 -17.13 23.77 16.99
CA ASN A 213 -16.17 24.11 15.94
C ASN A 213 -15.28 25.27 16.40
N ILE A 214 -14.02 25.27 15.98
CA ILE A 214 -13.12 26.42 16.12
C ILE A 214 -12.99 27.04 14.73
N GLU A 215 -13.44 28.27 14.59
CA GLU A 215 -13.41 29.05 13.37
C GLU A 215 -12.17 29.97 13.35
N PRO A 216 -11.61 30.26 12.15
CA PRO A 216 -10.54 31.25 11.99
C PRO A 216 -10.79 32.56 12.78
N GLY A 217 -9.87 32.91 13.68
CA GLY A 217 -9.98 34.10 14.52
C GLY A 217 -10.63 33.88 15.90
N ASP A 218 -11.07 32.67 16.22
CA ASP A 218 -11.58 32.34 17.55
C ASP A 218 -10.48 32.34 18.62
N VAL A 219 -10.90 32.47 19.88
CA VAL A 219 -10.09 32.14 21.06
C VAL A 219 -10.65 30.86 21.67
N ASP A 220 -9.86 29.80 21.75
CA ASP A 220 -10.32 28.50 22.27
C ASP A 220 -9.28 27.84 23.17
N ARG A 221 -9.72 27.35 24.34
CA ARG A 221 -8.88 26.66 25.33
C ARG A 221 -8.15 25.41 24.81
N ARG A 222 -8.52 24.90 23.63
CA ARG A 222 -7.91 23.74 22.95
C ARG A 222 -6.75 24.13 22.02
N VAL A 223 -6.51 25.42 21.80
CA VAL A 223 -5.41 25.91 20.94
C VAL A 223 -4.03 25.41 21.39
N PRO A 224 -3.69 25.34 22.70
CA PRO A 224 -2.40 24.79 23.12
C PRO A 224 -2.20 23.33 22.69
N GLN A 225 -3.22 22.48 22.81
CA GLN A 225 -3.17 21.08 22.37
C GLN A 225 -3.06 20.97 20.84
N LEU A 226 -3.75 21.86 20.11
CA LEU A 226 -3.61 21.97 18.66
C LEU A 226 -2.17 22.31 18.27
N ILE A 227 -1.57 23.31 18.89
CA ILE A 227 -0.18 23.73 18.61
C ILE A 227 0.77 22.55 18.81
N GLN A 228 0.69 21.88 19.96
CA GLN A 228 1.55 20.73 20.26
C GLN A 228 1.38 19.60 19.25
N ARG A 229 0.15 19.33 18.82
CA ARG A 229 -0.16 18.35 17.77
C ARG A 229 0.49 18.72 16.43
N LEU A 230 0.37 19.97 16.01
CA LEU A 230 0.91 20.46 14.74
C LEU A 230 2.45 20.50 14.74
N ILE A 231 3.09 20.81 15.88
CA ILE A 231 4.55 20.71 16.03
C ILE A 231 4.99 19.25 15.92
N ALA A 232 4.33 18.34 16.65
CA ALA A 232 4.71 16.92 16.72
C ALA A 232 4.70 16.24 15.34
N GLU A 233 3.81 16.65 14.45
CA GLU A 233 3.73 16.12 13.08
C GLU A 233 4.41 17.00 12.02
N GLY A 234 4.96 18.16 12.42
CA GLY A 234 5.71 19.05 11.55
C GLY A 234 4.86 19.91 10.60
N ASP A 235 3.58 20.12 10.91
CA ASP A 235 2.73 21.11 10.21
C ASP A 235 2.98 22.53 10.71
N LEU A 236 3.52 22.67 11.93
CA LEU A 236 3.94 23.93 12.52
C LEU A 236 5.40 23.81 12.96
N ASN A 237 6.22 24.81 12.62
CA ASN A 237 7.60 24.85 13.08
C ASN A 237 7.66 24.94 14.62
N GLU A 238 8.62 24.23 15.24
CA GLU A 238 8.74 24.18 16.70
C GLU A 238 8.98 25.56 17.33
N ALA A 239 9.89 26.38 16.78
CA ALA A 239 10.17 27.71 17.31
C ALA A 239 8.94 28.62 17.23
N GLU A 240 8.20 28.53 16.13
CA GLU A 240 6.95 29.27 15.96
C GLU A 240 5.85 28.80 16.90
N GLY A 241 5.67 27.48 17.04
CA GLY A 241 4.70 26.93 17.97
C GLY A 241 5.02 27.26 19.44
N MET A 242 6.29 27.22 19.83
CA MET A 242 6.72 27.64 21.17
C MET A 242 6.48 29.14 21.43
N ARG A 243 6.69 29.99 20.41
CA ARG A 243 6.33 31.42 20.47
C ARG A 243 4.83 31.60 20.73
N LEU A 244 3.98 30.89 19.99
CA LEU A 244 2.52 30.99 20.13
C LEU A 244 2.05 30.47 21.50
N LEU A 245 2.62 29.38 22.01
CA LEU A 245 2.33 28.89 23.36
C LEU A 245 2.70 29.90 24.45
N ALA A 246 3.84 30.60 24.29
CA ALA A 246 4.29 31.60 25.25
C ALA A 246 3.40 32.86 25.32
N MET A 247 2.66 33.17 24.25
CA MET A 247 1.70 34.28 24.24
C MET A 247 0.49 34.01 25.15
N ALA A 248 0.12 32.73 25.32
CA ALA A 248 -0.96 32.27 26.20
C ALA A 248 -2.34 32.95 25.97
N ASP A 249 -2.57 33.50 24.78
CA ASP A 249 -3.83 34.16 24.40
C ASP A 249 -4.87 33.17 23.84
N ASN A 250 -4.47 31.94 23.52
CA ASN A 250 -5.28 30.89 22.91
C ASN A 250 -5.95 31.32 21.59
N PHE A 251 -5.35 32.26 20.87
CA PHE A 251 -5.90 32.82 19.64
C PHE A 251 -5.60 31.94 18.42
N TYR A 252 -6.64 31.60 17.66
CA TYR A 252 -6.54 30.84 16.41
C TYR A 252 -6.26 31.76 15.21
N GLY A 253 -5.07 32.34 15.24
CA GLY A 253 -4.59 33.32 14.26
C GLY A 253 -4.15 32.75 12.91
N PRO A 254 -3.74 33.62 11.97
CA PRO A 254 -3.38 33.25 10.60
C PRO A 254 -2.29 32.17 10.48
N GLU A 255 -1.28 32.20 11.35
CA GLU A 255 -0.20 31.21 11.33
C GLU A 255 -0.70 29.80 11.68
N LEU A 256 -1.59 29.69 12.68
CA LEU A 256 -2.23 28.42 13.00
C LEU A 256 -3.21 27.97 11.92
N GLN A 257 -3.91 28.89 11.27
CA GLN A 257 -4.78 28.54 10.14
C GLN A 257 -3.98 27.91 9.00
N GLN A 258 -2.78 28.43 8.70
CA GLN A 258 -1.92 27.85 7.69
C GLN A 258 -1.40 26.45 8.08
N ALA A 259 -1.00 26.27 9.34
CA ALA A 259 -0.59 24.97 9.85
C ALA A 259 -1.75 23.95 9.84
N VAL A 260 -2.97 24.37 10.19
CA VAL A 260 -4.17 23.53 10.11
C VAL A 260 -4.49 23.15 8.67
N ARG A 261 -4.30 24.05 7.68
CA ARG A 261 -4.45 23.67 6.26
C ARG A 261 -3.46 22.58 5.83
N SER A 262 -2.20 22.65 6.29
CA SER A 262 -1.21 21.58 6.07
C SER A 262 -1.70 20.25 6.67
N PHE A 263 -2.15 20.29 7.93
CA PHE A 263 -2.71 19.13 8.62
C PHE A 263 -3.91 18.55 7.85
N GLN A 264 -4.89 19.38 7.50
CA GLN A 264 -6.09 18.97 6.77
C GLN A 264 -5.74 18.29 5.44
N GLY A 265 -4.84 18.88 4.64
CA GLY A 265 -4.40 18.28 3.38
C GLY A 265 -3.72 16.93 3.56
N ARG A 266 -2.84 16.82 4.56
CA ARG A 266 -2.11 15.58 4.87
C ARG A 266 -3.04 14.48 5.41
N HIS A 267 -4.14 14.87 6.05
CA HIS A 267 -5.17 13.97 6.58
C HIS A 267 -6.34 13.72 5.60
N GLY A 268 -6.33 14.33 4.41
CA GLY A 268 -7.38 14.10 3.40
C GLY A 268 -8.72 14.78 3.74
N LEU A 269 -8.68 15.84 4.54
CA LEU A 269 -9.83 16.63 4.95
C LEU A 269 -10.02 17.86 4.05
N ALA A 270 -11.15 18.54 4.18
CA ALA A 270 -11.37 19.84 3.54
C ALA A 270 -10.31 20.84 4.03
N VAL A 271 -9.63 21.53 3.11
CA VAL A 271 -8.50 22.42 3.41
C VAL A 271 -8.98 23.86 3.60
N ASP A 272 -9.81 24.08 4.62
CA ASP A 272 -10.54 25.33 4.86
C ASP A 272 -10.06 26.10 6.10
N ALA A 273 -9.11 25.55 6.87
CA ALA A 273 -8.69 26.02 8.19
C ALA A 273 -9.79 25.99 9.26
N ARG A 274 -10.94 25.37 9.01
CA ARG A 274 -11.99 25.21 10.02
C ARG A 274 -11.72 23.92 10.80
N ILE A 275 -11.70 24.03 12.14
CA ILE A 275 -11.55 22.85 12.99
C ILE A 275 -12.97 22.30 13.28
N GLY A 276 -13.60 21.82 12.20
CA GLY A 276 -14.90 21.15 12.23
C GLY A 276 -14.81 19.69 12.64
N SER A 277 -15.93 18.96 12.60
CA SER A 277 -16.02 17.58 13.10
C SER A 277 -14.96 16.64 12.52
N GLY A 278 -14.70 16.67 11.21
CA GLY A 278 -13.66 15.83 10.58
C GLY A 278 -12.24 16.15 11.09
N THR A 279 -11.88 17.44 11.13
CA THR A 279 -10.59 17.89 11.70
C THR A 279 -10.45 17.48 13.16
N GLN A 280 -11.49 17.69 13.98
CA GLN A 280 -11.47 17.32 15.40
C GLN A 280 -11.35 15.80 15.61
N GLN A 281 -12.07 14.98 14.82
CA GLN A 281 -11.93 13.53 14.84
C GLN A 281 -10.48 13.11 14.53
N SER A 282 -9.90 13.67 13.48
CA SER A 282 -8.52 13.37 13.09
C SER A 282 -7.48 13.81 14.14
N LEU A 283 -7.69 14.96 14.78
CA LEU A 283 -6.88 15.48 15.88
C LEU A 283 -6.99 14.64 17.15
N SER A 284 -8.13 13.96 17.38
CA SER A 284 -8.36 13.15 18.58
C SER A 284 -7.56 11.84 18.62
N ALA A 285 -7.01 11.39 17.50
CA ALA A 285 -6.16 10.20 17.44
C ALA A 285 -4.90 10.37 18.31
N SER A 286 -4.58 9.35 19.11
CA SER A 286 -3.35 9.30 19.89
C SER A 286 -2.13 8.98 19.01
N ALA A 287 -0.93 9.19 19.57
CA ALA A 287 0.32 8.81 18.88
C ALA A 287 0.41 7.31 18.67
N GLU A 288 -0.09 6.54 19.62
CA GLU A 288 -0.21 5.09 19.57
C GLU A 288 -1.13 4.66 18.43
N ASP A 289 -2.30 5.28 18.29
CA ASP A 289 -3.25 4.95 17.21
C ASP A 289 -2.64 5.21 15.84
N ARG A 290 -1.95 6.34 15.65
CA ARG A 290 -1.27 6.64 14.38
C ARG A 290 -0.07 5.73 14.13
N ALA A 291 0.70 5.39 15.15
CA ALA A 291 1.79 4.40 15.02
C ALA A 291 1.25 3.03 14.60
N ARG A 292 0.13 2.60 15.18
CA ARG A 292 -0.54 1.35 14.80
C ARG A 292 -1.09 1.43 13.39
N GLN A 293 -1.71 2.54 12.99
CA GLN A 293 -2.14 2.76 11.60
C GLN A 293 -0.99 2.63 10.60
N ILE A 294 0.19 3.18 10.95
CA ILE A 294 1.42 2.98 10.18
C ILE A 294 1.80 1.49 10.10
N ALA A 295 1.80 0.77 11.23
CA ALA A 295 2.14 -0.65 11.26
C ALA A 295 1.20 -1.52 10.41
N LEU A 296 -0.12 -1.24 10.43
CA LEU A 296 -1.09 -1.90 9.56
C LEU A 296 -0.75 -1.69 8.07
N ASN A 297 -0.32 -0.50 7.69
CA ASN A 297 0.06 -0.23 6.30
C ASN A 297 1.43 -0.81 5.92
N LEU A 298 2.38 -0.92 6.85
CA LEU A 298 3.61 -1.69 6.64
C LEU A 298 3.28 -3.17 6.39
N GLU A 299 2.31 -3.73 7.12
CA GLU A 299 1.80 -5.08 6.90
C GLU A 299 1.18 -5.25 5.51
N ARG A 300 0.26 -4.36 5.11
CA ARG A 300 -0.35 -4.39 3.76
C ARG A 300 0.67 -4.35 2.64
N ARG A 301 1.71 -3.52 2.79
CA ARG A 301 2.78 -3.41 1.79
C ARG A 301 3.57 -4.71 1.69
N ARG A 302 3.74 -5.47 2.77
CA ARG A 302 4.44 -6.75 2.73
C ARG A 302 3.73 -7.81 1.88
N TRP A 303 2.40 -7.78 1.82
CA TRP A 303 1.59 -8.73 1.04
C TRP A 303 1.88 -8.70 -0.47
N LEU A 304 2.25 -7.53 -1.01
CA LEU A 304 2.28 -7.26 -2.44
C LEU A 304 3.55 -7.77 -3.13
N ALA A 305 3.45 -8.27 -4.36
CA ALA A 305 4.63 -8.55 -5.18
C ALA A 305 5.52 -7.30 -5.32
N ARG A 306 6.84 -7.51 -5.36
CA ARG A 306 7.85 -6.43 -5.43
C ARG A 306 8.14 -5.99 -6.86
N ASP A 307 8.05 -6.92 -7.80
CA ASP A 307 8.19 -6.63 -9.22
C ASP A 307 6.86 -6.13 -9.78
N VAL A 308 6.82 -4.83 -10.08
CA VAL A 308 5.63 -4.13 -10.55
C VAL A 308 5.95 -3.45 -11.87
N ASP A 309 4.94 -3.36 -12.75
CA ASP A 309 5.13 -2.78 -14.07
C ASP A 309 5.68 -1.34 -13.96
N PRO A 310 6.77 -0.99 -14.68
CA PRO A 310 7.35 0.34 -14.62
C PRO A 310 6.39 1.41 -15.17
N GLU A 311 5.51 1.02 -16.08
CA GLU A 311 4.37 1.81 -16.52
C GLU A 311 3.08 1.23 -15.93
N ARG A 312 2.40 2.02 -15.10
CA ARG A 312 1.20 1.56 -14.40
C ARG A 312 0.33 2.70 -13.88
N ILE A 313 -0.92 2.38 -13.58
CA ILE A 313 -1.89 3.24 -12.92
C ILE A 313 -2.12 2.67 -11.51
N GLU A 314 -1.89 3.46 -10.48
CA GLU A 314 -2.14 3.07 -9.09
C GLU A 314 -3.22 3.96 -8.50
N VAL A 315 -4.26 3.36 -7.95
CA VAL A 315 -5.33 4.06 -7.23
C VAL A 315 -5.22 3.69 -5.76
N ASN A 316 -4.88 4.65 -4.90
CA ASN A 316 -5.08 4.48 -3.47
C ASN A 316 -6.55 4.81 -3.16
N THR A 317 -7.35 3.77 -3.00
CA THR A 317 -8.80 3.89 -2.79
C THR A 317 -9.14 4.57 -1.47
N ALA A 318 -8.41 4.30 -0.38
CA ALA A 318 -8.59 4.99 0.90
C ALA A 318 -8.35 6.51 0.81
N ALA A 319 -7.42 6.93 -0.07
CA ALA A 319 -7.14 8.35 -0.31
C ALA A 319 -7.97 8.97 -1.43
N ALA A 320 -8.68 8.14 -2.21
CA ALA A 320 -9.34 8.52 -3.45
C ALA A 320 -8.43 9.34 -4.38
N ILE A 321 -7.19 8.87 -4.56
CA ILE A 321 -6.17 9.46 -5.44
C ILE A 321 -5.65 8.40 -6.40
N MET A 322 -5.48 8.80 -7.67
CA MET A 322 -4.83 8.01 -8.70
C MET A 322 -3.49 8.63 -9.07
N VAL A 323 -2.47 7.79 -9.28
CA VAL A 323 -1.16 8.18 -9.79
C VAL A 323 -0.83 7.31 -11.00
N TYR A 324 -0.44 7.96 -12.09
CA TYR A 324 0.11 7.30 -13.27
C TYR A 324 1.62 7.35 -13.21
N TRP A 325 2.22 6.17 -13.34
CA TRP A 325 3.65 5.92 -13.31
C TRP A 325 4.13 5.59 -14.72
N LYS A 326 5.28 6.14 -15.09
CA LYS A 326 6.01 5.82 -16.31
C LYS A 326 7.50 5.71 -16.00
N ASP A 327 8.16 4.70 -16.53
CA ASP A 327 9.57 4.40 -16.26
C ASP A 327 9.90 4.31 -14.75
N GLY A 328 8.95 3.78 -13.97
CA GLY A 328 9.07 3.66 -12.52
C GLY A 328 8.94 4.97 -11.75
N ARG A 329 8.51 6.07 -12.38
CA ARG A 329 8.35 7.40 -11.75
C ARG A 329 6.92 7.92 -11.86
N PRO A 330 6.40 8.64 -10.85
CA PRO A 330 5.08 9.26 -10.95
C PRO A 330 5.16 10.42 -11.94
N VAL A 331 4.27 10.44 -12.95
CA VAL A 331 4.26 11.47 -14.00
C VAL A 331 2.94 12.26 -14.05
N HIS A 332 1.87 11.73 -13.48
CA HIS A 332 0.58 12.43 -13.40
C HIS A 332 -0.23 11.92 -12.20
N SER A 333 -1.11 12.77 -11.66
CA SER A 333 -2.02 12.40 -10.57
C SER A 333 -3.40 12.99 -10.78
N ASN A 334 -4.44 12.25 -10.44
CA ASN A 334 -5.84 12.69 -10.51
C ASN A 334 -6.52 12.47 -9.17
N ARG A 335 -7.48 13.33 -8.82
CA ARG A 335 -8.49 12.95 -7.85
C ARG A 335 -9.40 11.91 -8.48
N VAL A 336 -9.86 10.98 -7.66
CA VAL A 336 -10.86 10.01 -8.08
C VAL A 336 -12.04 9.97 -7.13
N VAL A 337 -13.16 9.42 -7.58
CA VAL A 337 -14.27 8.97 -6.75
C VAL A 337 -14.27 7.44 -6.79
N VAL A 338 -14.35 6.83 -5.62
CA VAL A 338 -14.30 5.37 -5.43
C VAL A 338 -15.57 4.89 -4.74
N GLY A 339 -15.67 3.57 -4.56
CA GLY A 339 -16.82 2.91 -3.97
C GLY A 339 -17.22 3.47 -2.61
N THR A 340 -18.50 3.40 -2.29
CA THR A 340 -18.98 3.63 -0.92
C THR A 340 -18.53 2.49 0.01
N ALA A 341 -18.70 2.66 1.33
CA ALA A 341 -18.44 1.59 2.30
C ALA A 341 -19.27 0.31 2.04
N ALA A 342 -20.47 0.46 1.47
CA ALA A 342 -21.34 -0.66 1.09
C ALA A 342 -20.97 -1.27 -0.27
N ASN A 343 -20.46 -0.46 -1.20
CA ASN A 343 -20.06 -0.88 -2.54
C ASN A 343 -18.56 -0.67 -2.74
N GLN A 344 -17.74 -1.33 -1.92
CA GLN A 344 -16.30 -1.05 -1.85
C GLN A 344 -15.61 -1.33 -3.17
N THR A 345 -14.72 -0.43 -3.60
CA THR A 345 -13.75 -0.73 -4.64
C THR A 345 -12.78 -1.83 -4.12
N PRO A 346 -12.67 -2.99 -4.80
CA PRO A 346 -11.87 -4.10 -4.31
C PRO A 346 -10.37 -3.88 -4.53
N SER A 347 -9.54 -4.65 -3.82
CA SER A 347 -8.10 -4.66 -4.03
C SER A 347 -7.78 -5.58 -5.22
N LEU A 348 -7.30 -5.02 -6.33
CA LEU A 348 -7.05 -5.79 -7.56
C LEU A 348 -5.83 -5.29 -8.33
N GLU A 349 -5.17 -6.21 -9.04
CA GLU A 349 -4.12 -5.92 -10.01
C GLU A 349 -4.48 -6.56 -11.35
N LYS A 350 -4.67 -5.75 -12.39
CA LYS A 350 -5.06 -6.20 -13.73
C LYS A 350 -4.34 -5.41 -14.82
N PRO A 351 -4.05 -6.01 -15.98
CA PRO A 351 -3.53 -5.27 -17.13
C PRO A 351 -4.56 -4.30 -17.69
N PHE A 352 -4.11 -3.14 -18.15
CA PHE A 352 -4.92 -2.23 -18.95
C PHE A 352 -5.30 -2.85 -20.30
N ALA A 353 -6.54 -2.63 -20.75
CA ALA A 353 -7.03 -3.12 -22.03
C ALA A 353 -7.11 -2.00 -23.08
N SER A 354 -7.92 -0.97 -22.82
CA SER A 354 -8.21 0.07 -23.81
C SER A 354 -8.85 1.32 -23.22
N VAL A 355 -8.72 2.42 -23.94
CA VAL A 355 -9.55 3.62 -23.78
C VAL A 355 -10.77 3.49 -24.68
N VAL A 356 -11.96 3.76 -24.17
CA VAL A 356 -13.22 3.78 -24.95
C VAL A 356 -13.76 5.20 -24.94
N ALA A 357 -13.72 5.88 -26.09
CA ALA A 357 -14.35 7.18 -26.30
C ALA A 357 -15.88 7.03 -26.35
N ASN A 358 -16.61 7.99 -25.78
CA ASN A 358 -18.08 8.04 -25.75
C ASN A 358 -18.74 6.68 -25.46
N PRO A 359 -18.44 6.05 -24.31
CA PRO A 359 -18.97 4.74 -24.00
C PRO A 359 -20.48 4.79 -23.71
N PRO A 360 -21.30 3.87 -24.26
CA PRO A 360 -22.61 3.58 -23.69
C PRO A 360 -22.42 2.88 -22.34
N TRP A 361 -23.41 2.98 -21.47
CA TRP A 361 -23.39 2.27 -20.18
C TRP A 361 -24.34 1.09 -20.22
N TYR A 362 -23.78 -0.11 -20.14
CA TYR A 362 -24.52 -1.34 -19.88
C TYR A 362 -24.68 -1.47 -18.37
N VAL A 363 -25.88 -1.20 -17.86
CA VAL A 363 -26.13 -1.11 -16.43
C VAL A 363 -26.07 -2.51 -15.80
N PRO A 364 -25.25 -2.73 -14.76
CA PRO A 364 -25.27 -3.98 -14.00
C PRO A 364 -26.67 -4.30 -13.47
N ALA A 365 -27.07 -5.57 -13.52
CA ALA A 365 -28.43 -6.01 -13.17
C ALA A 365 -28.88 -5.57 -11.77
N GLY A 366 -27.96 -5.51 -10.80
CA GLY A 366 -28.23 -5.02 -9.44
C GLY A 366 -28.64 -3.54 -9.42
N ILE A 367 -27.85 -2.66 -10.05
CA ILE A 367 -28.15 -1.22 -10.14
C ILE A 367 -29.44 -1.00 -10.93
N ALA A 368 -29.61 -1.71 -12.05
CA ALA A 368 -30.83 -1.63 -12.86
C ALA A 368 -32.07 -1.96 -12.02
N ARG A 369 -32.05 -3.06 -11.28
CA ARG A 369 -33.18 -3.52 -10.45
C ARG A 369 -33.46 -2.61 -9.26
N ASN A 370 -32.42 -2.14 -8.57
CA ASN A 370 -32.57 -1.50 -7.27
C ASN A 370 -32.71 0.02 -7.37
N GLU A 371 -32.15 0.66 -8.40
CA GLU A 371 -32.00 2.12 -8.45
C GLU A 371 -32.61 2.77 -9.68
N ILE A 372 -32.66 2.06 -10.82
CA ILE A 372 -33.14 2.64 -12.09
C ILE A 372 -34.60 2.25 -12.36
N LEU A 373 -34.90 0.96 -12.47
CA LEU A 373 -36.24 0.48 -12.84
C LEU A 373 -37.35 0.95 -11.88
N PRO A 374 -37.13 1.04 -10.54
CA PRO A 374 -38.14 1.57 -9.62
C PRO A 374 -38.52 3.03 -9.86
N ARG A 375 -37.69 3.82 -10.55
CA ARG A 375 -37.98 5.23 -10.89
C ARG A 375 -38.92 5.37 -12.10
N GLY A 376 -39.19 4.27 -12.80
CA GLY A 376 -40.17 4.19 -13.87
C GLY A 376 -39.70 4.72 -15.23
N PRO A 377 -40.56 4.60 -16.27
CA PRO A 377 -40.20 4.91 -17.66
C PRO A 377 -39.80 6.37 -17.92
N GLY A 378 -40.37 7.32 -17.16
CA GLY A 378 -40.02 8.73 -17.29
C GLY A 378 -38.56 9.00 -16.93
N TYR A 379 -38.02 8.32 -15.92
CA TYR A 379 -36.61 8.41 -15.57
C TYR A 379 -35.71 7.83 -16.67
N LEU A 380 -36.10 6.68 -17.26
CA LEU A 380 -35.35 6.09 -18.37
C LEU A 380 -35.27 7.07 -19.56
N ALA A 381 -36.40 7.66 -19.95
CA ALA A 381 -36.46 8.62 -21.04
C ALA A 381 -35.63 9.88 -20.74
N ALA A 382 -35.71 10.42 -19.52
CA ALA A 382 -34.96 11.61 -19.11
C ALA A 382 -33.43 11.40 -19.05
N ASN A 383 -32.97 10.15 -18.95
CA ASN A 383 -31.56 9.81 -18.86
C ASN A 383 -31.03 9.06 -20.10
N ASP A 384 -31.76 9.10 -21.22
CA ASP A 384 -31.40 8.42 -22.48
C ASP A 384 -31.15 6.91 -22.33
N MET A 385 -31.95 6.26 -21.48
CA MET A 385 -31.89 4.83 -21.21
C MET A 385 -32.98 4.06 -21.95
N TYR A 386 -32.64 2.85 -22.40
CA TYR A 386 -33.57 1.91 -23.02
C TYR A 386 -33.26 0.48 -22.57
N ILE A 387 -34.22 -0.42 -22.75
CA ILE A 387 -34.06 -1.84 -22.41
C ILE A 387 -33.85 -2.61 -23.72
N SER A 388 -32.79 -3.42 -23.78
CA SER A 388 -32.52 -4.33 -24.89
C SER A 388 -32.12 -5.69 -24.34
N ASN A 389 -32.79 -6.76 -24.78
CA ASN A 389 -32.54 -8.14 -24.32
C ASN A 389 -32.46 -8.27 -22.77
N GLY A 390 -33.38 -7.62 -22.06
CA GLY A 390 -33.43 -7.63 -20.59
C GLY A 390 -32.35 -6.79 -19.88
N THR A 391 -31.50 -6.07 -20.62
CA THR A 391 -30.45 -5.20 -20.08
C THR A 391 -30.85 -3.74 -20.22
N VAL A 392 -30.71 -2.95 -19.15
CA VAL A 392 -30.84 -1.50 -19.21
C VAL A 392 -29.55 -0.93 -19.79
N ILE A 393 -29.66 -0.13 -20.85
CA ILE A 393 -28.53 0.50 -21.53
C ILE A 393 -28.76 2.00 -21.57
N GLN A 394 -27.80 2.78 -21.07
CA GLN A 394 -27.74 4.21 -21.29
C GLN A 394 -26.95 4.51 -22.56
N ARG A 395 -27.48 5.37 -23.42
CA ARG A 395 -26.74 5.84 -24.61
C ARG A 395 -25.54 6.68 -24.20
N ALA A 396 -24.53 6.70 -25.06
CA ALA A 396 -23.42 7.63 -24.91
C ALA A 396 -23.93 9.07 -25.07
N GLY A 397 -23.41 9.99 -24.25
CA GLY A 397 -23.80 11.38 -24.29
C GLY A 397 -23.31 12.16 -23.06
N PRO A 398 -23.55 13.48 -23.01
CA PRO A 398 -23.09 14.34 -21.92
C PRO A 398 -23.62 13.96 -20.53
N GLN A 399 -24.79 13.32 -20.47
CA GLN A 399 -25.45 12.86 -19.23
C GLN A 399 -25.22 11.36 -18.96
N SER A 400 -24.41 10.68 -19.79
CA SER A 400 -24.05 9.28 -19.56
C SER A 400 -23.31 9.16 -18.22
N ALA A 401 -23.66 8.19 -17.37
CA ALA A 401 -22.98 7.95 -16.10
C ALA A 401 -21.49 7.63 -16.25
N LEU A 402 -21.08 7.15 -17.44
CA LEU A 402 -19.68 6.89 -17.81
C LEU A 402 -18.97 8.11 -18.43
N GLY A 403 -19.65 9.25 -18.55
CA GLY A 403 -19.14 10.46 -19.16
C GLY A 403 -18.62 10.23 -20.59
N TYR A 404 -17.51 10.89 -20.93
CA TYR A 404 -16.95 10.84 -22.28
C TYR A 404 -15.91 9.76 -22.51
N VAL A 405 -15.45 9.06 -21.47
CA VAL A 405 -14.40 8.05 -21.62
C VAL A 405 -14.48 6.97 -20.54
N LYS A 406 -14.21 5.72 -20.94
CA LYS A 406 -14.04 4.57 -20.05
C LYS A 406 -12.67 3.95 -20.29
N PHE A 407 -12.02 3.49 -19.24
CA PHE A 407 -10.76 2.76 -19.27
C PHE A 407 -11.01 1.31 -18.86
N GLU A 408 -10.87 0.40 -19.81
CA GLU A 408 -11.12 -1.01 -19.59
C GLU A 408 -9.87 -1.72 -19.09
N LEU A 409 -10.07 -2.69 -18.20
CA LEU A 409 -9.05 -3.59 -17.70
C LEU A 409 -9.27 -4.97 -18.33
N ARG A 410 -8.19 -5.72 -18.58
CA ARG A 410 -8.30 -7.10 -19.06
C ARG A 410 -8.83 -7.99 -17.94
N ASP A 411 -9.69 -8.94 -18.30
CA ASP A 411 -10.27 -9.93 -17.40
C ASP A 411 -10.96 -9.33 -16.16
N SER A 412 -11.50 -8.11 -16.31
CA SER A 412 -12.33 -7.43 -15.31
C SER A 412 -13.62 -6.95 -15.97
N TYR A 413 -14.73 -7.59 -15.63
CA TYR A 413 -16.04 -7.26 -16.19
C TYR A 413 -16.87 -6.32 -15.32
N ALA A 414 -16.50 -6.17 -14.04
CA ALA A 414 -17.26 -5.39 -13.06
C ALA A 414 -16.57 -4.09 -12.62
N ILE A 415 -15.24 -3.99 -12.72
CA ILE A 415 -14.47 -2.83 -12.25
C ILE A 415 -13.66 -2.23 -13.39
N PHE A 416 -13.81 -0.93 -13.57
CA PHE A 416 -13.09 -0.11 -14.55
C PHE A 416 -12.93 1.33 -14.04
N LEU A 417 -12.12 2.12 -14.73
CA LEU A 417 -12.04 3.56 -14.49
C LEU A 417 -12.90 4.27 -15.55
N HIS A 418 -13.50 5.41 -15.23
CA HIS A 418 -14.29 6.16 -16.22
C HIS A 418 -14.46 7.64 -15.87
N ASP A 419 -14.98 8.39 -16.83
CA ASP A 419 -15.42 9.76 -16.63
C ASP A 419 -16.80 9.82 -15.96
N THR A 420 -17.25 10.99 -15.52
CA THR A 420 -18.58 11.17 -14.92
C THR A 420 -19.14 12.56 -15.22
N PRO A 421 -20.47 12.71 -15.38
CA PRO A 421 -21.11 14.02 -15.46
C PRO A 421 -21.09 14.75 -14.10
N SER A 422 -21.00 14.01 -13.00
CA SER A 422 -21.04 14.48 -11.61
C SER A 422 -19.71 15.08 -11.15
N LYS A 423 -19.14 16.04 -11.90
CA LYS A 423 -17.80 16.62 -11.66
C LYS A 423 -17.63 17.25 -10.28
N GLY A 424 -18.71 17.77 -9.69
CA GLY A 424 -18.69 18.42 -8.37
C GLY A 424 -18.19 17.51 -7.24
N ALA A 425 -18.33 16.19 -7.38
CA ALA A 425 -17.86 15.23 -6.38
C ALA A 425 -16.33 15.26 -6.18
N PHE A 426 -15.56 15.68 -7.18
CA PHE A 426 -14.10 15.78 -7.07
C PHE A 426 -13.63 16.91 -6.14
N ASN A 427 -14.51 17.87 -5.83
CA ASN A 427 -14.22 18.98 -4.89
C ASN A 427 -14.40 18.59 -3.42
N LEU A 428 -14.96 17.41 -3.15
CA LEU A 428 -15.17 16.91 -1.79
C LEU A 428 -13.90 16.25 -1.25
N ALA A 429 -13.73 16.30 0.07
CA ALA A 429 -12.70 15.52 0.76
C ALA A 429 -13.08 14.03 0.78
N TYR A 430 -14.33 13.73 1.13
CA TYR A 430 -14.90 12.39 1.14
C TYR A 430 -15.47 12.01 -0.23
N ARG A 431 -14.66 11.26 -1.00
CA ARG A 431 -14.98 10.82 -2.38
C ARG A 431 -15.28 9.33 -2.52
N HIS A 432 -15.78 8.71 -1.46
CA HIS A 432 -16.23 7.31 -1.46
C HIS A 432 -17.74 7.26 -1.74
N ARG A 433 -18.11 7.43 -3.02
CA ARG A 433 -19.48 7.77 -3.48
C ARG A 433 -19.95 6.98 -4.71
N SER A 434 -19.17 6.04 -5.23
CA SER A 434 -19.54 5.20 -6.39
C SER A 434 -20.05 3.81 -5.98
N HIS A 435 -20.41 3.00 -6.98
CA HIS A 435 -20.81 1.60 -6.81
C HIS A 435 -19.66 0.61 -6.97
N GLY A 436 -18.42 1.11 -6.91
CA GLY A 436 -17.21 0.31 -6.90
C GLY A 436 -16.24 0.68 -8.01
N CYS A 437 -16.73 1.16 -9.16
CA CYS A 437 -15.87 1.67 -10.22
C CYS A 437 -15.21 2.99 -9.82
N VAL A 438 -14.13 3.35 -10.51
CA VAL A 438 -13.31 4.52 -10.18
C VAL A 438 -13.58 5.65 -11.17
N ARG A 439 -14.21 6.74 -10.71
CA ARG A 439 -14.43 7.92 -11.54
C ARG A 439 -13.20 8.81 -11.50
N VAL A 440 -12.73 9.31 -12.63
CA VAL A 440 -11.44 10.03 -12.75
C VAL A 440 -11.68 11.50 -13.07
N GLU A 441 -11.10 12.40 -12.26
CA GLU A 441 -11.09 13.84 -12.55
C GLU A 441 -10.20 14.09 -13.78
N GLY A 442 -10.70 14.84 -14.77
CA GLY A 442 -9.95 15.08 -16.01
C GLY A 442 -9.70 13.81 -16.84
N ALA A 443 -10.67 12.89 -16.85
CA ALA A 443 -10.54 11.60 -17.51
C ALA A 443 -10.19 11.71 -19.00
N VAL A 444 -10.74 12.70 -19.73
CA VAL A 444 -10.45 12.87 -21.17
C VAL A 444 -8.99 13.29 -21.38
N GLU A 445 -8.48 14.20 -20.55
CA GLU A 445 -7.08 14.63 -20.56
C GLU A 445 -6.15 13.47 -20.21
N PHE A 446 -6.55 12.65 -19.23
CA PHE A 446 -5.80 11.44 -18.87
C PHE A 446 -5.78 10.41 -20.01
N ALA A 447 -6.88 10.23 -20.73
CA ALA A 447 -6.93 9.37 -21.92
C ALA A 447 -5.99 9.86 -23.03
N ARG A 448 -5.97 11.18 -23.28
CA ARG A 448 -5.01 11.78 -24.22
C ARG A 448 -3.57 11.55 -23.79
N LEU A 449 -3.26 11.71 -22.50
CA LEU A 449 -1.94 11.43 -21.95
C LEU A 449 -1.50 9.97 -22.17
N LEU A 450 -2.41 9.01 -21.98
CA LEU A 450 -2.12 7.59 -22.20
C LEU A 450 -1.89 7.24 -23.67
N LEU A 451 -2.54 7.96 -24.60
CA LEU A 451 -2.47 7.72 -26.04
C LEU A 451 -1.42 8.57 -26.74
N SER A 452 -0.96 9.68 -26.15
CA SER A 452 -0.01 10.63 -26.77
C SER A 452 1.33 10.06 -27.24
N PRO A 453 1.86 8.94 -26.69
CA PRO A 453 3.05 8.32 -27.27
C PRO A 453 2.88 7.79 -28.70
N ASP A 454 1.62 7.59 -29.15
CA ASP A 454 1.27 7.19 -30.50
C ASP A 454 0.30 8.21 -31.12
N PRO A 455 0.80 9.12 -31.98
CA PRO A 455 -0.02 10.18 -32.57
C PRO A 455 -1.24 9.67 -33.34
N ALA A 456 -1.16 8.50 -34.00
CA ALA A 456 -2.27 7.95 -34.77
C ALA A 456 -3.41 7.51 -33.84
N LYS A 457 -3.07 6.90 -32.70
CA LYS A 457 -4.06 6.49 -31.70
C LYS A 457 -4.69 7.68 -30.98
N LEU A 458 -3.90 8.72 -30.72
CA LEU A 458 -4.41 9.97 -30.17
C LEU A 458 -5.41 10.63 -31.13
N GLU A 459 -5.06 10.72 -32.42
CA GLU A 459 -5.95 11.26 -33.46
C GLU A 459 -7.23 10.44 -33.62
N GLU A 460 -7.14 9.11 -33.56
CA GLU A 460 -8.29 8.21 -33.57
C GLU A 460 -9.25 8.53 -32.40
N PHE A 461 -8.71 8.66 -31.18
CA PHE A 461 -9.49 9.01 -30.01
C PHE A 461 -10.12 10.40 -30.10
N ASP A 462 -9.35 11.41 -30.52
CA ASP A 462 -9.85 12.80 -30.64
C ASP A 462 -10.92 12.92 -31.73
N THR A 463 -10.76 12.22 -32.84
CA THR A 463 -11.77 12.13 -33.90
C THR A 463 -13.05 11.50 -33.37
N ALA A 464 -12.95 10.40 -32.60
CA ALA A 464 -14.09 9.76 -31.96
C ALA A 464 -14.79 10.69 -30.95
N GLN A 465 -14.03 11.43 -30.15
CA GLN A 465 -14.57 12.44 -29.23
C GLN A 465 -15.36 13.52 -29.98
N ALA A 466 -14.79 14.05 -31.07
CA ALA A 466 -15.40 15.12 -31.86
C ALA A 466 -16.71 14.69 -32.55
N ASN A 467 -16.74 13.48 -33.13
CA ASN A 467 -17.90 12.98 -33.86
C ASN A 467 -18.89 12.17 -32.99
N ARG A 468 -18.65 12.10 -31.67
CA ARG A 468 -19.48 11.38 -30.68
C ARG A 468 -19.64 9.88 -30.94
N ARG A 469 -18.76 9.25 -31.71
CA ARG A 469 -18.79 7.80 -31.93
C ARG A 469 -18.16 7.07 -30.76
N THR A 470 -18.75 5.92 -30.42
CA THR A 470 -18.13 4.98 -29.49
C THR A 470 -16.98 4.27 -30.20
N THR A 471 -15.76 4.55 -29.78
CA THR A 471 -14.55 3.96 -30.38
C THR A 471 -13.65 3.44 -29.27
N ARG A 472 -13.13 2.23 -29.46
CA ARG A 472 -12.17 1.60 -28.55
C ARG A 472 -10.77 1.69 -29.14
N VAL A 473 -9.86 2.30 -28.40
CA VAL A 473 -8.47 2.53 -28.78
C VAL A 473 -7.55 1.83 -27.78
N THR A 474 -6.67 0.95 -28.26
CA THR A 474 -5.70 0.24 -27.41
C THR A 474 -4.38 1.00 -27.37
N THR A 475 -3.73 1.09 -26.21
CA THR A 475 -2.42 1.78 -26.12
C THR A 475 -1.31 1.02 -26.85
N GLY A 476 -1.46 -0.31 -27.00
CA GLY A 476 -0.41 -1.20 -27.53
C GLY A 476 0.78 -1.39 -26.58
N ARG A 477 0.68 -0.85 -25.36
CA ARG A 477 1.71 -0.91 -24.31
C ARG A 477 1.20 -1.73 -23.15
N GLU A 478 2.08 -2.41 -22.44
CA GLU A 478 1.76 -3.11 -21.20
C GLU A 478 1.72 -2.09 -20.05
N ILE A 479 0.52 -1.83 -19.55
CA ILE A 479 0.28 -0.89 -18.46
C ILE A 479 -0.46 -1.66 -17.36
N GLY A 480 0.14 -1.75 -16.17
CA GLY A 480 -0.53 -2.35 -15.02
C GLY A 480 -1.58 -1.41 -14.43
N VAL A 481 -2.65 -1.94 -13.85
CA VAL A 481 -3.62 -1.16 -13.05
C VAL A 481 -3.77 -1.81 -11.69
N ARG A 482 -3.53 -1.03 -10.63
CA ARG A 482 -3.53 -1.51 -9.23
C ARG A 482 -4.47 -0.66 -8.39
N LEU A 483 -5.47 -1.29 -7.79
CA LEU A 483 -6.36 -0.67 -6.82
C LEU A 483 -5.91 -1.12 -5.43
N LEU A 484 -5.42 -0.16 -4.65
CA LEU A 484 -4.74 -0.37 -3.37
C LEU A 484 -5.56 0.28 -2.25
N TYR A 485 -5.37 -0.16 -1.00
CA TYR A 485 -6.02 0.44 0.17
C TYR A 485 -4.97 0.83 1.21
N TRP A 486 -4.50 2.09 1.19
CA TRP A 486 -3.52 2.59 2.15
C TRP A 486 -4.05 3.79 2.94
N THR A 487 -4.27 3.58 4.24
CA THR A 487 -4.73 4.60 5.20
C THR A 487 -3.58 5.34 5.88
N ALA A 488 -2.35 4.84 5.76
CA ALA A 488 -1.13 5.54 6.08
C ALA A 488 -0.12 5.33 4.95
N PHE A 489 0.38 6.42 4.38
CA PHE A 489 1.30 6.40 3.24
C PHE A 489 2.16 7.67 3.26
N VAL A 490 3.04 7.82 2.28
CA VAL A 490 3.95 8.96 2.18
C VAL A 490 3.42 9.90 1.11
N ASP A 491 3.22 11.18 1.46
CA ASP A 491 2.80 12.21 0.51
C ASP A 491 3.93 12.59 -0.47
N GLY A 492 3.62 13.42 -1.46
CA GLY A 492 4.60 13.88 -2.46
C GLY A 492 5.78 14.68 -1.86
N GLN A 493 5.67 15.07 -0.58
CA GLN A 493 6.67 15.82 0.18
C GLN A 493 7.49 14.90 1.10
N GLY A 494 7.27 13.58 1.06
CA GLY A 494 8.00 12.62 1.88
C GLY A 494 7.49 12.50 3.33
N ARG A 495 6.36 13.13 3.66
CA ARG A 495 5.76 13.09 5.01
C ARG A 495 4.73 11.97 5.11
N VAL A 496 4.54 11.43 6.31
CA VAL A 496 3.47 10.46 6.55
C VAL A 496 2.12 11.18 6.51
N ALA A 497 1.28 10.76 5.57
CA ALA A 497 -0.10 11.15 5.39
C ALA A 497 -1.03 10.06 5.88
N PHE A 498 -2.20 10.48 6.36
CA PHE A 498 -3.22 9.57 6.91
C PHE A 498 -4.55 9.76 6.20
N ARG A 499 -5.36 8.70 6.15
CA ARG A 499 -6.76 8.73 5.74
C ARG A 499 -7.56 7.95 6.75
N GLU A 500 -8.81 8.34 6.95
CA GLU A 500 -9.75 7.57 7.74
C GLU A 500 -10.09 6.23 7.04
N ASP A 501 -10.36 5.21 7.85
CA ASP A 501 -10.66 3.86 7.37
C ASP A 501 -12.11 3.74 6.90
N VAL A 502 -12.39 4.22 5.69
CA VAL A 502 -13.75 4.23 5.11
C VAL A 502 -14.34 2.84 4.91
N TYR A 503 -13.50 1.82 4.73
CA TYR A 503 -13.92 0.46 4.42
C TYR A 503 -13.83 -0.50 5.62
N ASN A 504 -13.47 0.00 6.80
CA ASN A 504 -13.23 -0.77 8.02
C ASN A 504 -12.18 -1.89 7.83
N ARG A 505 -11.20 -1.68 6.94
CA ARG A 505 -10.14 -2.67 6.65
C ARG A 505 -8.98 -2.56 7.62
N ASP A 506 -8.76 -1.40 8.25
CA ASP A 506 -7.79 -1.25 9.35
C ASP A 506 -8.28 -2.00 10.59
N GLU A 507 -9.57 -1.85 10.93
CA GLU A 507 -10.18 -2.55 12.07
C GLU A 507 -10.08 -4.07 11.91
N LYS A 508 -10.55 -4.62 10.78
CA LYS A 508 -10.45 -6.06 10.47
C LYS A 508 -9.01 -6.59 10.55
N LEU A 509 -8.04 -5.83 10.02
CA LEU A 509 -6.63 -6.23 10.05
C LEU A 509 -6.04 -6.14 11.46
N ALA A 510 -6.39 -5.11 12.21
CA ALA A 510 -5.92 -4.92 13.58
C ALA A 510 -6.41 -6.05 14.49
N ASP A 511 -7.68 -6.47 14.35
CA ASP A 511 -8.24 -7.62 15.05
C ASP A 511 -7.50 -8.91 14.72
N ALA A 512 -7.22 -9.17 13.43
CA ALA A 512 -6.48 -10.34 13.00
C ALA A 512 -5.02 -10.36 13.53
N LEU A 513 -4.42 -9.18 13.72
CA LEU A 513 -3.09 -9.03 14.31
C LEU A 513 -3.10 -9.02 15.85
N GLY A 514 -4.26 -8.97 16.49
CA GLY A 514 -4.39 -8.82 17.95
C GLY A 514 -3.93 -7.45 18.46
N ILE A 515 -4.03 -6.40 17.64
CA ILE A 515 -3.62 -5.04 18.00
C ILE A 515 -4.86 -4.19 18.24
N ALA A 516 -5.01 -3.62 19.44
CA ALA A 516 -6.08 -2.68 19.72
C ALA A 516 -5.85 -1.34 18.99
N VAL A 517 -6.83 -0.89 18.21
CA VAL A 517 -6.79 0.42 17.52
C VAL A 517 -8.04 1.22 17.83
N SER A 518 -7.88 2.54 18.03
CA SER A 518 -8.97 3.49 18.19
C SER A 518 -8.83 4.61 17.14
N LEU A 519 -9.02 4.25 15.87
CA LEU A 519 -8.84 5.18 14.76
C LEU A 519 -10.04 6.14 14.60
N PRO A 520 -9.80 7.38 14.13
CA PRO A 520 -10.87 8.32 13.80
C PRO A 520 -11.85 7.74 12.78
N ARG A 521 -13.14 8.00 13.00
CA ARG A 521 -14.17 7.62 12.04
C ARG A 521 -14.23 8.63 10.89
N PRO A 522 -14.44 8.17 9.65
CA PRO A 522 -14.67 9.06 8.52
C PRO A 522 -15.88 9.96 8.76
N VAL A 523 -15.73 11.25 8.46
CA VAL A 523 -16.84 12.21 8.47
C VAL A 523 -17.12 12.59 7.03
N GLN A 524 -18.33 12.29 6.56
CA GLN A 524 -18.75 12.66 5.21
C GLN A 524 -18.94 14.17 5.10
N ASP A 525 -18.35 14.78 4.07
CA ASP A 525 -18.58 16.17 3.69
C ASP A 525 -19.40 16.24 2.41
N GLY A 526 -20.29 17.23 2.30
CA GLY A 526 -21.16 17.41 1.13
C GLY A 526 -22.39 16.49 1.11
N ARG A 527 -23.43 16.95 0.40
CA ARG A 527 -24.70 16.22 0.28
C ARG A 527 -24.52 14.97 -0.59
N VAL A 528 -25.30 13.93 -0.30
CA VAL A 528 -25.48 12.80 -1.21
C VAL A 528 -26.47 13.22 -2.28
N ASP A 529 -26.07 13.13 -3.55
CA ASP A 529 -26.98 13.35 -4.67
C ASP A 529 -27.70 12.03 -4.98
N ALA A 530 -29.00 11.97 -4.66
CA ALA A 530 -29.81 10.79 -4.93
C ALA A 530 -29.99 10.52 -6.43
N ASN A 531 -29.65 11.44 -7.32
CA ASN A 531 -29.72 11.27 -8.77
C ASN A 531 -28.40 10.87 -9.41
N ASP A 532 -27.30 10.84 -8.64
CA ASP A 532 -25.99 10.37 -9.09
C ASP A 532 -25.93 8.84 -9.14
N VAL A 533 -26.74 8.24 -10.02
CA VAL A 533 -26.79 6.80 -10.26
C VAL A 533 -25.78 6.44 -11.34
N GLY A 534 -24.74 5.71 -10.97
CA GLY A 534 -23.67 5.30 -11.87
C GLY A 534 -22.92 4.07 -11.36
N PRO A 535 -21.94 3.56 -12.12
CA PRO A 535 -21.06 2.50 -11.65
C PRO A 535 -20.14 2.93 -10.50
#